data_AF-M9M166-F1
#
_entry.id   AF-M9M166-F1
#
_cell.length_a   1.000
_cell.length_b   1.000
_cell.length_c   1.000
_cell.angle_alpha   90.00
_cell.angle_beta   90.00
_cell.angle_gamma   90.00
#
_symmetry.space_group_name_H-M   'P 1'
#
loop_
_entity.id
_entity.type
_entity.pdbx_description
1 polymer ?
#
loop_
_entity_poly.entity_id
_entity_poly.type
_entity_poly.pdbx_seq_one_letter_code
_entity_poly.pdbx_strand_id
1 'polypeptide(L)'
;MKSWYVNSYTKYPNAAKLFAEFASTKEAQLMNYEMTGVVPANKEAAADAEVASDPFTVAVLEQFKNSYPMPAIPEMGSVWSPMAAGLADVLNKGKDPKEALDNAVNQIKDATK
;
A
#
# COMPACT_ATOMS: atom_id res chain seq x y z
N MET A 1 1.01 4.87 6.01
CA MET A 1 1.79 5.82 5.18
C MET A 1 0.88 6.46 4.13
N LYS A 2 1.08 7.74 3.81
CA LYS A 2 0.32 8.48 2.80
C LYS A 2 1.23 8.85 1.62
N SER A 3 0.66 8.88 0.42
CA SER A 3 1.33 9.33 -0.80
C SER A 3 0.58 10.52 -1.39
N TRP A 4 1.33 11.51 -1.88
CA TRP A 4 0.78 12.71 -2.49
C TRP A 4 1.13 12.72 -3.99
N TYR A 5 0.13 12.94 -4.83
CA TYR A 5 0.29 13.00 -6.28
C TYR A 5 -0.27 14.33 -6.81
N VAL A 6 0.34 14.84 -7.87
CA VAL A 6 -0.12 16.06 -8.55
C VAL A 6 -0.90 15.65 -9.80
N ASN A 7 -2.18 16.03 -9.85
CA ASN A 7 -3.02 15.81 -11.02
C ASN A 7 -2.42 16.55 -12.23
N SER A 8 -2.20 15.85 -13.34
CA SER A 8 -1.62 16.41 -14.58
C SER A 8 -2.48 17.51 -15.24
N TYR A 9 -3.78 17.57 -14.93
CA TYR A 9 -4.73 18.54 -15.47
C TYR A 9 -4.97 19.74 -14.54
N THR A 10 -4.27 19.83 -13.40
CA THR A 10 -4.46 20.95 -12.46
C THR A 10 -4.08 22.29 -13.10
N LYS A 11 -4.87 23.33 -12.81
CA LYS A 11 -4.52 24.71 -13.20
C LYS A 11 -3.40 25.31 -12.33
N TYR A 12 -3.05 24.64 -11.23
CA TYR A 12 -2.09 25.14 -10.23
C TYR A 12 -0.98 24.12 -9.91
N PRO A 13 -0.16 23.72 -10.90
CA PRO A 13 0.83 22.65 -10.71
C PRO A 13 1.90 23.01 -9.67
N ASN A 14 2.33 24.27 -9.62
CA ASN A 14 3.34 24.71 -8.65
C ASN A 14 2.81 24.72 -7.22
N ALA A 15 1.60 25.22 -7.00
CA ALA A 15 0.97 25.21 -5.68
C ALA A 15 0.73 23.77 -5.19
N ALA A 16 0.28 22.87 -6.09
CA ALA A 16 0.08 21.46 -5.76
C ALA A 16 1.41 20.75 -5.39
N LYS A 17 2.50 21.05 -6.10
CA LYS A 17 3.85 20.54 -5.75
C LYS A 17 4.32 21.05 -4.40
N LEU A 18 4.21 22.36 -4.15
CA LEU A 18 4.57 22.96 -2.86
C LEU A 18 3.79 22.34 -1.70
N PHE A 19 2.49 22.06 -1.90
CA PHE A 19 1.71 21.35 -0.90
C PHE A 19 2.21 19.91 -0.68
N ALA A 20 2.49 19.16 -1.75
CA ALA A 20 3.02 17.81 -1.63
C ALA A 20 4.39 17.78 -0.93
N GLU A 21 5.25 18.77 -1.19
CA GLU A 21 6.53 18.97 -0.50
C GLU A 21 6.30 19.26 0.98
N PHE A 22 5.46 20.25 1.31
CA PHE A 22 5.09 20.58 2.70
C PHE A 22 4.52 19.37 3.44
N ALA A 23 3.55 18.67 2.85
CA ALA A 23 2.90 17.51 3.47
C ALA A 23 3.84 16.30 3.62
N SER A 24 5.05 16.37 3.05
CA SER A 24 6.10 15.36 3.17
C SER A 24 7.20 15.72 4.19
N THR A 25 7.17 16.91 4.79
CA THR A 25 8.15 17.32 5.82
C THR A 25 7.98 16.51 7.10
N LYS A 26 8.99 16.57 7.98
CA LYS A 26 8.94 15.93 9.29
C LYS A 26 7.73 16.42 10.08
N GLU A 27 7.56 17.73 10.16
CA GLU A 27 6.56 18.41 10.98
C GLU A 27 5.14 18.06 10.52
N ALA A 28 4.89 18.11 9.20
CA ALA A 28 3.58 17.79 8.65
C ALA A 28 3.23 16.31 8.84
N GLN A 29 4.21 15.41 8.73
CA GLN A 29 3.96 13.98 8.95
C GLN A 29 3.77 13.63 10.42
N LEU A 30 4.47 14.29 11.35
CA LEU A 30 4.23 14.14 12.79
C LEU A 30 2.83 14.64 13.17
N MET A 31 2.43 15.82 12.69
CA MET A 31 1.07 16.32 12.88
C MET A 31 0.03 15.34 12.32
N ASN A 32 0.27 14.79 11.13
CA ASN A 32 -0.62 13.79 10.56
C ASN A 32 -0.67 12.49 11.39
N TYR A 33 0.46 12.07 11.97
CA TYR A 33 0.52 10.90 12.84
C TYR A 33 -0.28 11.14 14.13
N GLU A 34 -0.11 12.29 14.79
CA GLU A 34 -0.89 12.68 15.97
C GLU A 34 -2.40 12.67 15.67
N MET A 35 -2.80 13.22 14.51
CA MET A 35 -4.21 13.31 14.14
C MET A 35 -4.85 11.98 13.73
N THR A 36 -4.08 11.04 13.16
CA THR A 36 -4.66 9.88 12.44
C THR A 36 -4.03 8.53 12.76
N GLY A 37 -2.94 8.49 13.52
CA GLY A 37 -2.14 7.29 13.78
C GLY A 37 -1.42 6.72 12.54
N VAL A 38 -1.46 7.41 11.40
CA VAL A 38 -0.82 6.92 10.18
C VAL A 38 0.70 7.04 10.32
N VAL A 39 1.37 5.88 10.38
CA VAL A 39 2.83 5.77 10.41
C VAL A 39 3.49 6.64 9.33
N PRO A 40 4.41 7.55 9.72
CA PRO A 40 5.14 8.40 8.79
C PRO A 40 5.98 7.62 7.78
N ALA A 41 6.07 8.14 6.56
CA ALA A 41 7.01 7.65 5.54
C ALA A 41 8.36 8.41 5.59
N ASN A 42 8.38 9.62 6.15
CA ASN A 42 9.59 10.38 6.40
C ASN A 42 10.40 9.71 7.53
N LYS A 43 11.67 9.41 7.27
CA LYS A 43 12.56 8.70 8.21
C LYS A 43 12.79 9.46 9.52
N GLU A 44 12.90 10.78 9.45
CA GLU A 44 13.12 11.62 10.64
C GLU A 44 11.87 11.69 11.51
N ALA A 45 10.69 11.73 10.90
CA ALA A 45 9.41 11.63 11.63
C ALA A 45 9.21 10.24 12.22
N ALA A 46 9.55 9.17 11.48
CA ALA A 46 9.44 7.81 11.97
C ALA A 46 10.40 7.49 13.14
N ALA A 47 11.52 8.20 13.23
CA ALA A 47 12.49 8.08 14.31
C ALA A 47 12.19 9.01 15.51
N ASP A 48 11.15 9.84 15.42
CA ASP A 48 10.77 10.72 16.52
C ASP A 48 10.28 9.91 17.73
N ALA A 49 10.53 10.41 18.94
CA ALA A 49 10.28 9.66 20.17
C ALA A 49 8.80 9.30 20.35
N GLU A 50 7.88 10.19 19.94
CA GLU A 50 6.44 9.96 20.03
C GLU A 50 5.98 8.83 19.10
N VAL A 51 6.67 8.64 17.98
CA VAL A 51 6.36 7.60 16.98
C VAL A 51 7.07 6.29 17.32
N ALA A 52 8.34 6.36 17.71
CA ALA A 52 9.19 5.20 17.99
C ALA A 52 8.86 4.52 19.33
N SER A 53 8.12 5.19 20.22
CA SER A 53 7.66 4.61 21.49
C SER A 53 6.29 3.92 21.38
N ASP A 54 5.55 4.13 20.28
CA ASP A 54 4.27 3.47 20.06
C ASP A 54 4.48 2.01 19.60
N PRO A 55 4.04 1.00 20.39
CA PRO A 55 4.24 -0.40 20.05
C PRO A 55 3.57 -0.82 18.74
N PHE A 56 2.46 -0.17 18.34
CA PHE A 56 1.82 -0.47 17.06
C PHE A 56 2.66 0.03 15.89
N THR A 57 3.21 1.23 16.01
CA THR A 57 4.09 1.78 14.98
C THR A 57 5.39 0.98 14.87
N VAL A 58 5.99 0.58 15.98
CA VAL A 58 7.18 -0.30 15.98
C VAL A 58 6.88 -1.60 15.24
N ALA A 59 5.77 -2.27 15.55
CA ALA A 59 5.38 -3.51 14.87
C ALA A 59 5.19 -3.31 13.35
N VAL A 60 4.57 -2.20 12.93
CA VAL A 60 4.40 -1.87 11.51
C VAL A 60 5.75 -1.65 10.83
N LEU A 61 6.67 -0.91 11.46
CA LEU A 61 8.00 -0.63 10.91
C LEU A 61 8.88 -1.89 10.84
N GLU A 62 8.75 -2.80 11.80
CA GLU A 62 9.43 -4.10 11.76
C GLU A 62 8.91 -4.97 10.61
N GLN A 63 7.59 -5.08 10.45
CA GLN A 63 7.00 -5.83 9.34
C GLN A 63 7.33 -5.20 7.98
N PHE A 64 7.46 -3.86 7.93
CA PHE A 64 7.82 -3.15 6.71
C PHE A 64 9.17 -3.59 6.15
N LYS A 65 10.13 -3.99 6.99
CA LYS A 65 11.44 -4.52 6.55
C LYS A 65 11.33 -5.80 5.70
N ASN A 66 10.23 -6.53 5.87
CA ASN A 66 9.94 -7.78 5.13
C ASN A 66 8.89 -7.59 4.04
N SER A 67 8.49 -6.34 3.77
CA SER A 67 7.42 -6.02 2.83
C SER A 67 7.99 -5.59 1.47
N TYR A 68 7.26 -5.91 0.41
CA TYR A 68 7.57 -5.49 -0.95
C TYR A 68 6.39 -4.71 -1.54
N PRO A 69 6.63 -3.66 -2.35
CA PRO A 69 5.56 -2.95 -3.01
C PRO A 69 4.81 -3.91 -3.95
N MET A 70 3.48 -3.82 -3.96
CA MET A 70 2.68 -4.54 -4.95
C MET A 70 3.02 -4.07 -6.36
N PRO A 71 2.91 -4.94 -7.39
CA PRO A 71 3.10 -4.53 -8.78
C PRO A 71 2.19 -3.34 -9.15
N ALA A 72 2.77 -2.27 -9.66
CA ALA A 72 2.06 -1.05 -10.04
C ALA A 72 1.62 -1.02 -11.52
N ILE A 73 1.66 -2.17 -12.20
CA ILE A 73 1.27 -2.31 -13.61
C ILE A 73 -0.26 -2.43 -13.74
N PRO A 74 -0.86 -1.96 -14.84
CA PRO A 74 -2.32 -2.03 -15.05
C PRO A 74 -2.91 -3.44 -14.87
N GLU A 75 -2.15 -4.46 -15.30
CA GLU A 75 -2.52 -5.87 -15.27
C GLU A 75 -2.75 -6.39 -13.84
N MET A 76 -2.20 -5.73 -12.82
CA MET A 76 -2.43 -6.08 -11.42
C MET A 76 -3.92 -6.00 -11.05
N GLY A 77 -4.71 -5.18 -11.75
CA GLY A 77 -6.16 -5.10 -11.57
C GLY A 77 -6.88 -6.44 -11.85
N SER A 78 -6.35 -7.24 -12.78
CA SER A 78 -6.92 -8.54 -13.16
C SER A 78 -6.58 -9.68 -12.18
N VAL A 79 -5.68 -9.45 -11.22
CA VAL A 79 -5.19 -10.47 -10.29
C VAL A 79 -6.14 -10.69 -9.10
N TRP A 80 -6.78 -9.63 -8.61
CA TRP A 80 -7.50 -9.65 -7.33
C TRP A 80 -8.66 -10.65 -7.29
N SER A 81 -9.58 -10.56 -8.26
CA SER A 81 -10.78 -11.39 -8.25
C SER A 81 -10.49 -12.88 -8.46
N PRO A 82 -9.67 -13.29 -9.44
CA PRO A 82 -9.32 -14.71 -9.62
C PRO A 82 -8.58 -15.29 -8.41
N MET A 83 -7.62 -14.55 -7.83
CA MET A 83 -6.90 -15.03 -6.65
C MET A 83 -7.79 -15.15 -5.42
N ALA A 84 -8.70 -14.21 -5.20
CA ALA A 84 -9.67 -14.30 -4.11
C ALA A 84 -10.60 -15.51 -4.26
N ALA A 85 -11.07 -15.79 -5.48
CA ALA A 85 -11.88 -16.97 -5.76
C ALA A 85 -11.11 -18.28 -5.57
N GLY A 86 -9.87 -18.36 -6.04
CA GLY A 86 -8.98 -19.51 -5.84
C GLY A 86 -8.72 -19.79 -4.36
N LEU A 87 -8.42 -18.75 -3.57
CA LEU A 87 -8.25 -18.87 -2.12
C LEU A 87 -9.53 -19.33 -1.43
N ALA A 88 -10.70 -18.80 -1.81
CA ALA A 88 -11.97 -19.23 -1.25
C ALA A 88 -12.30 -20.70 -1.59
N ASP A 89 -11.96 -21.15 -2.81
CA ASP A 89 -12.11 -22.54 -3.22
C ASP A 89 -11.25 -23.48 -2.37
N VAL A 90 -10.02 -23.10 -2.05
CA VAL A 90 -9.14 -23.88 -1.16
C VAL A 90 -9.67 -23.86 0.27
N LEU A 91 -9.86 -22.67 0.84
CA LEU A 91 -10.11 -22.50 2.27
C LEU A 91 -11.53 -22.92 2.69
N ASN A 92 -12.53 -22.68 1.84
CA ASN A 92 -13.93 -22.90 2.20
C ASN A 92 -14.53 -24.16 1.58
N LYS A 93 -13.99 -24.62 0.44
CA LYS A 93 -14.53 -25.78 -0.29
C LYS A 93 -13.60 -26.99 -0.29
N GLY A 94 -12.40 -26.87 0.28
CA GLY A 94 -11.43 -27.95 0.36
C GLY A 94 -10.94 -28.43 -1.00
N LYS A 95 -10.98 -27.57 -2.03
CA LYS A 95 -10.37 -27.90 -3.33
C LYS A 95 -8.86 -28.04 -3.19
N ASP A 96 -8.27 -28.88 -4.04
CA ASP A 96 -6.82 -28.98 -4.13
C ASP A 96 -6.19 -27.60 -4.43
N PRO A 97 -5.18 -27.16 -3.65
CA PRO A 97 -4.56 -25.84 -3.84
C PRO A 97 -3.95 -25.65 -5.21
N LYS A 98 -3.35 -26.69 -5.79
CA LYS A 98 -2.71 -26.58 -7.09
C LYS A 98 -3.77 -26.37 -8.17
N GLU A 99 -4.82 -27.19 -8.19
CA GLU A 99 -5.91 -27.05 -9.16
C GLU A 99 -6.62 -25.68 -9.06
N ALA A 100 -6.94 -25.24 -7.84
CA ALA A 100 -7.63 -23.98 -7.63
C ALA A 100 -6.79 -22.76 -8.07
N LEU A 101 -5.50 -22.76 -7.76
CA LEU A 101 -4.61 -21.65 -8.12
C LEU A 101 -4.17 -21.71 -9.59
N ASP A 102 -4.02 -22.90 -10.19
CA ASP A 102 -3.76 -23.03 -11.64
C ASP A 102 -4.94 -22.45 -12.45
N ASN A 103 -6.18 -22.69 -12.00
CA ASN A 103 -7.36 -22.08 -12.61
C ASN A 103 -7.36 -20.54 -12.45
N ALA A 104 -7.06 -20.03 -11.25
CA ALA A 104 -6.95 -18.59 -11.03
C ALA A 104 -5.89 -17.95 -11.95
N VAL A 105 -4.72 -18.56 -12.10
CA VAL A 105 -3.66 -18.09 -13.00
C VAL A 105 -4.11 -18.09 -14.47
N ASN A 106 -4.86 -19.11 -14.90
CA ASN A 106 -5.39 -19.14 -16.28
C ASN A 106 -6.39 -18.01 -16.53
N GLN A 107 -7.29 -17.74 -15.57
CA GLN A 107 -8.22 -16.61 -15.66
C GLN A 107 -7.50 -15.26 -15.72
N ILE A 108 -6.43 -15.08 -14.94
CA ILE A 108 -5.59 -13.87 -15.00
C ILE A 108 -5.00 -13.72 -16.41
N LYS A 109 -4.39 -14.80 -16.94
CA LYS A 109 -3.78 -14.79 -18.28
C LYS A 109 -4.80 -14.45 -19.37
N ASP A 110 -6.03 -14.97 -19.28
CA ASP A 110 -7.08 -14.70 -20.25
C ASP A 110 -7.60 -13.26 -20.16
N ALA A 111 -7.62 -12.67 -18.96
CA ALA A 111 -8.00 -11.27 -18.75
C ALA A 111 -6.91 -10.25 -19.15
N THR A 112 -5.67 -10.71 -19.36
CA THR A 112 -4.53 -9.85 -19.75
C THR A 112 -4.04 -10.10 -21.18
N LYS A 113 -4.76 -10.90 -21.96
CA LYS A 113 -4.56 -11.02 -23.43
C LYS A 113 -5.23 -9.85 -24.15
#